data_AF-K6UBI1-F1
#
_entry.id   AF-K6UBI1-F1
#
_cell.length_a   1.000
_cell.length_b   1.000
_cell.length_c   1.000
_cell.angle_alpha   90.00
_cell.angle_beta   90.00
_cell.angle_gamma   90.00
#
_symmetry.space_group_name_H-M   'P 1'
#
loop_
_entity.id
_entity.type
_entity.pdbx_description
1 polymer ?
#
loop_
_entity_poly.entity_id
_entity_poly.type
_entity_poly.pdbx_seq_one_letter_code
_entity_poly.pdbx_strand_id
1 'polypeptide(L)' 'NNLYVALVRKSDGQELFKATGDNNEAYKRVTWDASAYIGTECYIKVVDKSTGGFGHINIDDVNV' A
#
# COMPACT_ATOMS: atom_id res chain seq x y z
N ASN A 1 2.36 -2.26 12.16
CA ASN A 1 2.19 -2.87 10.82
C ASN A 1 3.52 -3.04 10.15
N ASN A 2 3.99 -4.29 10.10
CA ASN A 2 5.22 -4.66 9.40
C ASN A 2 4.95 -5.03 7.95
N LEU A 3 3.70 -5.40 7.62
CA LEU A 3 3.22 -5.71 6.28
C LEU A 3 2.20 -4.64 5.89
N TYR A 4 2.41 -3.93 4.78
CA TYR A 4 1.42 -2.98 4.26
C TYR A 4 1.70 -2.55 2.82
N VAL A 5 0.67 -1.98 2.19
CA VAL A 5 0.76 -1.25 0.93
C VAL A 5 0.42 0.21 1.19
N ALA A 6 1.14 1.14 0.57
CA ALA A 6 0.90 2.58 0.72
C ALA A 6 0.95 3.31 -0.63
N LEU A 7 0.15 4.38 -0.76
CA LEU A 7 0.36 5.41 -1.78
C LEU A 7 1.30 6.47 -1.20
N VAL A 8 2.37 6.77 -1.91
CA VAL A 8 3.42 7.68 -1.43
C VAL A 8 3.60 8.83 -2.40
N ARG A 9 3.59 10.06 -1.89
CA ARG A 9 3.94 11.25 -2.67
C ARG A 9 5.45 11.26 -2.91
N LYS A 10 5.88 11.43 -4.15
CA LYS A 10 7.28 11.36 -4.53
C LYS A 10 8.13 12.51 -3.97
N SER A 11 7.57 13.71 -3.86
CA SER A 11 8.33 14.93 -3.53
C SER A 11 8.92 14.92 -2.10
N ASP A 12 8.26 14.27 -1.16
CA ASP A 12 8.61 14.29 0.27
C ASP A 12 8.60 12.89 0.92
N GLY A 13 8.23 11.85 0.16
CA GLY A 13 8.13 10.49 0.68
C GLY A 13 6.95 10.29 1.65
N GLN A 14 5.99 11.21 1.69
CA GLN A 14 4.84 11.12 2.59
C GLN A 14 3.93 9.96 2.17
N GLU A 15 3.68 9.03 3.10
CA GLU A 15 2.62 8.03 2.97
C GLU A 15 1.25 8.71 3.11
N LEU A 16 0.53 8.85 2.00
CA LEU A 16 -0.78 9.51 1.93
C LEU A 16 -1.89 8.56 2.38
N PHE A 17 -1.81 7.32 1.91
CA PHE A 17 -2.72 6.23 2.28
C PHE A 17 -1.93 4.98 2.62
N LYS A 18 -2.50 4.15 3.49
CA LYS A 18 -1.92 2.88 3.89
C LYS A 18 -3.02 1.86 4.19
N ALA A 19 -2.81 0.64 3.72
CA ALA A 19 -3.66 -0.50 4.02
C ALA A 19 -2.81 -1.70 4.43
N THR A 20 -3.35 -2.52 5.32
CA THR A 20 -2.82 -3.84 5.68
C THR A 20 -3.85 -4.90 5.31
N GLY A 21 -3.39 -6.13 5.07
CA GLY A 21 -4.27 -7.29 5.02
C GLY A 21 -4.81 -7.65 6.40
N ASP A 22 -5.82 -8.51 6.42
CA ASP A 22 -6.47 -9.05 7.61
C ASP A 22 -6.07 -10.50 7.90
N ASN A 23 -4.87 -10.90 7.44
CA ASN A 23 -4.32 -12.25 7.58
C ASN A 23 -5.20 -13.33 6.96
N ASN A 24 -5.69 -13.04 5.75
CA ASN A 24 -6.49 -13.93 4.92
C ASN A 24 -5.94 -13.92 3.48
N GLU A 25 -5.86 -15.10 2.85
CA GLU A 25 -5.39 -15.25 1.46
C GLU A 25 -6.41 -14.74 0.43
N ALA A 26 -7.69 -14.63 0.81
CA ALA A 26 -8.72 -14.11 -0.07
C ALA A 26 -8.50 -12.62 -0.38
N TYR A 27 -8.41 -12.27 -1.66
CA TYR A 27 -8.25 -10.89 -2.10
C TYR A 27 -9.44 -10.02 -1.70
N LYS A 28 -9.14 -8.79 -1.25
CA LYS A 28 -10.10 -7.74 -0.98
C LYS A 28 -9.73 -6.48 -1.73
N ARG A 29 -10.71 -5.83 -2.35
CA ARG A 29 -10.51 -4.55 -3.01
C ARG A 29 -10.28 -3.48 -1.95
N VAL A 30 -9.19 -2.73 -2.08
CA VAL A 30 -8.93 -1.49 -1.36
C VAL A 30 -9.08 -0.34 -2.35
N THR A 31 -9.78 0.71 -1.95
CA THR A 31 -9.97 1.92 -2.76
C THR A 31 -9.58 3.13 -1.92
N TRP A 32 -8.79 4.02 -2.51
CA TRP A 32 -8.42 5.30 -1.92
C TRP A 32 -8.90 6.42 -2.82
N ASP A 33 -9.58 7.41 -2.22
CA ASP A 33 -9.87 8.66 -2.91
C ASP A 33 -8.65 9.60 -2.77
N ALA A 34 -7.84 9.66 -3.84
CA ALA A 34 -6.66 10.49 -3.91
C ALA A 34 -6.91 11.85 -4.60
N SER A 35 -8.16 12.29 -4.75
CA SER A 35 -8.52 13.52 -5.47
C SER A 35 -7.80 14.77 -4.95
N ALA A 36 -7.52 14.84 -3.66
CA ALA A 36 -6.75 15.93 -3.05
C ALA A 36 -5.28 16.03 -3.53
N TYR A 37 -4.79 15.03 -4.26
CA TYR A 37 -3.40 14.91 -4.70
C TYR A 37 -3.25 14.89 -6.23
N ILE A 38 -4.29 15.29 -6.97
CA ILE A 38 -4.22 15.46 -8.43
C ILE A 38 -3.07 16.39 -8.81
N GLY A 39 -2.31 16.00 -9.84
CA GLY A 39 -1.14 16.73 -10.32
C GLY A 39 0.14 16.48 -9.52
N THR A 40 0.10 15.67 -8.47
CA THR A 40 1.31 15.23 -7.75
C THR A 40 1.77 13.86 -8.25
N GLU A 41 3.09 13.69 -8.40
CA GLU A 41 3.65 12.38 -8.73
C GLU A 41 3.64 11.48 -7.49
N CYS A 42 2.99 10.32 -7.61
CA CYS A 42 2.87 9.33 -6.55
C CYS A 42 3.35 7.96 -7.03
N TYR A 43 3.67 7.07 -6.08
CA TYR A 43 3.97 5.67 -6.36
C TYR A 43 3.37 4.75 -5.29
N ILE A 44 3.14 3.49 -5.66
CA ILE A 44 2.75 2.44 -4.72
C ILE A 44 4.01 1.88 -4.07
N LYS A 45 3.99 1.78 -2.73
CA LYS A 45 5.04 1.19 -1.92
C LYS A 45 4.50 -0.03 -1.20
N VAL A 46 5.09 -1.19 -1.47
CA VAL A 46 4.80 -2.45 -0.76
C VAL A 46 5.90 -2.67 0.27
N VAL A 47 5.52 -2.92 1.52
CA VAL A 47 6.46 -3.00 2.65
C VAL A 47 6.25 -4.28 3.43
N ASP A 48 7.28 -5.12 3.45
CA ASP A 48 7.45 -6.22 4.39
C ASP A 48 8.67 -5.93 5.29
N LYS A 49 8.42 -5.76 6.58
CA LYS A 49 9.42 -5.58 7.65
C LYS A 49 9.41 -6.75 8.63
N SER A 50 8.83 -7.88 8.27
CA SER A 50 8.91 -9.09 9.07
C SER A 50 10.37 -9.55 9.16
N THR A 51 10.79 -9.97 10.35
CA THR A 51 12.12 -10.54 10.59
C THR A 51 12.03 -11.98 11.11
N GLY A 52 10.81 -12.49 11.29
CA GLY A 52 10.54 -13.88 11.65
C GLY A 52 10.32 -14.77 10.42
N GLY A 53 9.91 -16.02 10.66
CA GLY A 53 9.70 -16.99 9.58
C GLY A 53 8.49 -16.73 8.67
N PHE A 54 7.67 -15.72 8.97
CA PHE A 54 6.47 -15.40 8.19
C PHE A 54 6.31 -13.89 8.01
N GLY A 55 6.36 -13.47 6.75
CA GLY A 55 5.92 -12.19 6.22
C GLY A 55 5.52 -12.41 4.78
N HIS A 56 4.34 -11.91 4.42
CA HIS A 56 3.73 -12.24 3.14
C HIS A 56 2.74 -11.15 2.76
N ILE A 57 2.80 -10.72 1.49
CA ILE A 57 1.87 -9.77 0.91
C ILE A 57 1.48 -10.27 -0.47
N ASN A 58 0.18 -10.47 -0.68
CA ASN A 58 -0.41 -10.63 -2.00
C ASN A 58 -0.98 -9.28 -2.45
N ILE A 59 -0.63 -8.84 -3.66
CA ILE A 59 -1.20 -7.66 -4.30
C ILE A 59 -1.44 -7.99 -5.77
N ASP A 60 -2.62 -7.61 -6.26
CA ASP A 60 -3.02 -7.79 -7.66
C ASP A 60 -3.94 -6.62 -8.06
N ASP A 61 -4.21 -6.49 -9.36
CA ASP A 61 -5.21 -5.58 -9.93
C ASP A 61 -5.03 -4.11 -9.48
N VAL A 62 -3.80 -3.62 -9.55
CA VAL A 62 -3.46 -2.22 -9.25
C VAL A 62 -3.89 -1.33 -10.42
N ASN A 63 -4.92 -0.51 -10.19
CA ASN A 63 -5.49 0.41 -11.17
C ASN A 63 -5.42 1.87 -10.69
N VAL A 64 -5.26 2.82 -11.62
CA VAL A 64 -5.14 4.27 -11.38
C VAL A 64 -6.09 5.08 -12.26
#